data_AF-A0A3C0NB22-F1
#
_entry.id   AF-A0A3C0NB22-F1
#
_cell.length_a   1.000
_cell.length_b   1.000
_cell.length_c   1.000
_cell.angle_alpha   90.00
_cell.angle_beta   90.00
_cell.angle_gamma   90.00
#
_symmetry.space_group_name_H-M   'P 1'
#
loop_
_entity.id
_entity.type
_entity.pdbx_description
1 polymer ?
#
loop_
_entity_poly.entity_id
_entity_poly.type
_entity_poly.pdbx_seq_one_letter_code
_entity_poly.pdbx_strand_id
1 'polypeptide(L)'
;MTLSDRLLKTQAKLLVWKFSASVYQTEKQLKDLGDKVSAADKSRVEELLKDLREAIAQENCDRMKSLSNDLEQALMQVGSAVYAQAGGSTSTPNGTATSTASGSSDDVIDADFVDSK
;
A
#
# COMPACT_ATOMS: atom_id res chain seq x y z
N MET A 1 22.83 27.93 14.74
CA MET A 1 21.91 26.95 14.13
C MET A 1 22.14 26.98 12.63
N THR A 2 22.73 25.94 12.05
CA THR A 2 23.20 25.93 10.66
C THR A 2 22.05 25.69 9.67
N LEU A 3 22.25 26.05 8.41
CA LEU A 3 21.28 25.80 7.34
C LEU A 3 20.97 24.29 7.19
N SER A 4 21.98 23.45 7.43
CA SER A 4 21.87 22.00 7.43
C SER A 4 20.92 21.47 8.52
N ASP A 5 20.96 22.06 9.71
CA ASP A 5 20.07 21.68 10.83
C ASP A 5 18.60 22.00 10.52
N ARG A 6 18.36 23.20 9.94
CA ARG A 6 17.01 23.59 9.49
C ARG A 6 16.49 22.67 8.39
N LEU A 7 17.33 22.32 7.42
CA LEU A 7 16.96 21.41 6.35
C LEU A 7 16.62 20.01 6.90
N LEU A 8 17.43 19.50 7.82
CA LEU A 8 17.21 18.19 8.43
C LEU A 8 15.91 18.15 9.25
N LYS A 9 15.62 19.19 10.05
CA LYS A 9 14.34 19.31 10.78
C LYS A 9 13.13 19.41 9.85
N THR A 10 13.31 20.07 8.71
CA THR A 10 12.24 20.23 7.71
C THR A 10 11.97 18.90 7.01
N GLN A 11 13.03 18.18 6.63
CA GLN A 11 12.95 16.84 6.06
C GLN A 11 12.32 15.84 7.03
N ALA A 12 12.73 15.84 8.31
CA ALA A 12 12.13 15.01 9.34
C ALA A 12 10.62 15.30 9.49
N LYS A 13 10.22 16.57 9.55
CA LYS A 13 8.79 16.96 9.57
C LYS A 13 8.01 16.47 8.35
N LEU A 14 8.58 16.60 7.15
CA LEU A 14 7.99 16.11 5.91
C LEU A 14 7.83 14.58 5.94
N LEU A 15 8.84 13.88 6.41
CA LEU A 15 8.85 12.43 6.54
C LEU A 15 7.74 11.96 7.50
N VAL A 16 7.67 12.58 8.68
CA VAL A 16 6.66 12.31 9.70
C VAL A 16 5.26 12.60 9.18
N TRP A 17 5.07 13.72 8.49
CA TRP A 17 3.78 14.06 7.88
C TRP A 17 3.37 13.04 6.83
N LYS A 18 4.31 12.65 5.93
CA LYS A 18 4.05 11.66 4.88
C LYS A 18 3.61 10.32 5.48
N PHE A 19 4.33 9.82 6.48
CA PHE A 19 4.00 8.56 7.12
C PHE A 19 2.70 8.62 7.92
N SER A 20 2.47 9.70 8.67
CA SER A 20 1.20 9.87 9.41
C SER A 20 0.00 9.94 8.46
N ALA A 21 0.15 10.56 7.29
CA ALA A 21 -0.88 10.62 6.26
C ALA A 21 -1.17 9.24 5.66
N SER A 22 -0.12 8.48 5.29
CA SER A 22 -0.26 7.10 4.83
C SER A 22 -0.93 6.22 5.88
N VAL A 23 -0.53 6.33 7.15
CA VAL A 23 -1.15 5.59 8.26
C VAL A 23 -2.64 5.84 8.32
N TYR A 24 -3.04 7.11 8.37
CA TYR A 24 -4.45 7.49 8.45
C TYR A 24 -5.25 7.03 7.22
N GLN A 25 -4.66 7.17 6.03
CA GLN A 25 -5.28 6.71 4.79
C GLN A 25 -5.48 5.20 4.80
N THR A 26 -4.47 4.44 5.23
CA THR A 26 -4.54 2.99 5.37
C THR A 26 -5.56 2.57 6.41
N GLU A 27 -5.58 3.17 7.61
CA GLU A 27 -6.61 2.91 8.63
C GLU A 27 -8.02 3.14 8.07
N LYS A 28 -8.20 4.24 7.32
CA LYS A 28 -9.47 4.55 6.67
C LYS A 28 -9.83 3.51 5.61
N GLN A 29 -8.89 3.12 4.74
CA GLN A 29 -9.09 2.08 3.75
C GLN A 29 -9.44 0.75 4.43
N LEU A 30 -8.68 0.33 5.43
CA LEU A 30 -8.92 -0.91 6.17
C LEU A 30 -10.32 -0.95 6.80
N LYS A 31 -10.80 0.22 7.26
CA LYS A 31 -12.15 0.39 7.80
C LYS A 31 -13.24 0.35 6.73
N ASP A 32 -12.96 0.91 5.55
CA ASP A 32 -13.87 0.93 4.40
C ASP A 32 -13.97 -0.44 3.71
N LEU A 33 -12.82 -1.13 3.58
CA LEU A 33 -12.74 -2.48 3.04
C LEU A 33 -13.31 -3.51 4.03
N GLY A 34 -13.23 -3.29 5.35
CA GLY A 34 -13.93 -4.08 6.36
C GLY A 34 -13.76 -5.60 6.18
N ASP A 35 -14.87 -6.30 5.95
CA ASP A 35 -14.93 -7.76 5.70
C ASP A 35 -14.24 -8.25 4.42
N LYS A 36 -13.78 -7.36 3.53
CA LYS A 36 -12.99 -7.73 2.35
C LYS A 36 -11.52 -7.99 2.68
N VAL A 37 -11.05 -7.59 3.85
CA VAL A 37 -9.67 -7.81 4.30
C VAL A 37 -9.66 -8.88 5.37
N SER A 38 -8.75 -9.85 5.24
CA SER A 38 -8.57 -10.89 6.25
C SER A 38 -8.15 -10.29 7.60
N ALA A 39 -8.63 -10.87 8.70
CA ALA A 39 -8.23 -10.45 10.05
C ALA A 39 -6.71 -10.51 10.25
N ALA A 40 -6.03 -11.45 9.59
CA ALA A 40 -4.57 -11.58 9.61
C ALA A 40 -3.89 -10.36 8.98
N ASP A 41 -4.31 -9.97 7.77
CA ASP A 41 -3.74 -8.82 7.07
C ASP A 41 -4.06 -7.51 7.79
N LYS A 42 -5.28 -7.40 8.34
CA LYS A 42 -5.68 -6.26 9.15
C LYS A 42 -4.77 -6.08 10.36
N SER A 43 -4.55 -7.14 11.14
CA SER A 43 -3.64 -7.11 12.29
C SER A 43 -2.20 -6.79 11.87
N ARG A 44 -1.72 -7.37 10.77
CA ARG A 44 -0.37 -7.11 10.23
C ARG A 44 -0.17 -5.63 9.91
N VAL A 45 -1.14 -5.02 9.23
CA VAL A 45 -1.13 -3.59 8.89
C VAL A 45 -1.20 -2.74 10.16
N GLU A 46 -2.12 -3.03 11.09
CA GLU A 46 -2.23 -2.29 12.36
C GLU A 46 -0.94 -2.33 13.20
N GLU A 47 -0.24 -3.47 13.26
CA GLU A 47 1.09 -3.57 13.89
C GLU A 47 2.12 -2.68 13.20
N LEU A 48 2.24 -2.77 11.86
CA LEU A 48 3.20 -1.95 11.10
C LEU A 48 2.96 -0.46 11.28
N LEU A 49 1.68 -0.04 11.34
CA LEU A 49 1.30 1.34 11.60
C LEU A 49 1.69 1.80 12.99
N LYS A 50 1.55 0.93 14.00
CA LYS A 50 1.96 1.21 15.38
C LYS A 50 3.48 1.34 15.48
N ASP A 51 4.23 0.39 14.92
CA ASP A 51 5.69 0.42 14.90
C ASP A 51 6.21 1.66 14.14
N LEU A 52 5.55 2.06 13.05
CA LEU A 52 5.93 3.24 12.28
C LEU A 52 5.72 4.53 13.10
N ARG A 53 4.63 4.62 13.87
CA ARG A 53 4.40 5.73 14.81
C ARG A 53 5.46 5.77 15.92
N GLU A 54 5.89 4.62 16.41
CA GLU A 54 6.94 4.54 17.42
C GLU A 54 8.31 4.94 16.84
N ALA A 55 8.63 4.51 15.63
CA ALA A 55 9.83 4.91 14.91
C ALA A 55 9.86 6.42 14.61
N ILE A 56 8.70 7.02 14.30
CA ILE A 56 8.52 8.47 14.17
C ILE A 56 8.84 9.18 15.49
N ALA A 57 8.31 8.69 16.62
CA ALA A 57 8.54 9.28 17.93
C ALA A 57 10.01 9.17 18.37
N GLN A 58 10.70 8.12 17.94
CA GLN A 58 12.14 7.93 18.16
C GLN A 58 13.03 8.62 17.11
N GLU A 59 12.44 9.34 16.14
CA GLU A 59 13.15 9.98 15.01
C GLU A 59 14.08 8.99 14.26
N ASN A 60 13.73 7.71 14.24
CA ASN A 60 14.54 6.64 13.66
C ASN A 60 14.25 6.50 12.15
N CYS A 61 14.98 7.27 11.34
CA CYS A 61 14.81 7.32 9.89
C CYS A 61 14.98 5.97 9.18
N ASP A 62 15.90 5.13 9.64
CA ASP A 62 16.14 3.80 9.05
C ASP A 62 14.95 2.87 9.31
N ARG A 63 14.43 2.85 10.55
CA ARG A 63 13.22 2.09 10.87
C ARG A 63 12.01 2.61 10.12
N MET A 64 11.83 3.93 10.02
CA MET A 64 10.72 4.51 9.28
C MET A 64 10.71 4.08 7.81
N LYS A 65 11.88 4.03 7.16
CA LYS A 65 11.99 3.52 5.78
C LYS A 65 11.68 2.03 5.67
N SER A 66 12.22 1.21 6.57
CA SER A 66 11.96 -0.24 6.56
C SER A 66 10.48 -0.54 6.77
N LEU A 67 9.87 0.06 7.80
CA LEU A 67 8.46 -0.11 8.14
C LEU A 67 7.54 0.42 7.04
N SER A 68 7.93 1.50 6.35
CA SER A 68 7.20 1.99 5.18
C SER A 68 7.18 0.96 4.05
N ASN A 69 8.31 0.32 3.77
CA ASN A 69 8.39 -0.68 2.72
C ASN A 69 7.53 -1.90 3.09
N ASP A 70 7.61 -2.35 4.34
CA ASP A 70 6.78 -3.43 4.85
C ASP A 70 5.28 -3.08 4.79
N LEU A 71 4.91 -1.84 5.10
CA LEU A 71 3.54 -1.35 4.99
C LEU A 71 3.06 -1.37 3.53
N GLU A 72 3.89 -0.93 2.59
CA GLU A 72 3.60 -1.00 1.14
C GLU A 72 3.39 -2.44 0.67
N GLN A 73 4.24 -3.38 1.12
CA GLN A 73 4.11 -4.80 0.80
C GLN A 73 2.81 -5.39 1.38
N ALA A 74 2.49 -5.05 2.63
CA ALA A 74 1.24 -5.48 3.27
C ALA A 74 0.01 -4.91 2.55
N LEU A 75 0.05 -3.63 2.15
CA LEU A 75 -1.01 -3.00 1.35
C LEU A 75 -1.16 -3.64 -0.03
N MET A 76 -0.07 -4.05 -0.68
CA MET A 76 -0.12 -4.80 -1.93
C MET A 76 -0.81 -6.15 -1.75
N GLN A 77 -0.49 -6.88 -0.67
CA GLN A 77 -1.15 -8.15 -0.34
C GLN A 77 -2.64 -7.95 -0.06
N VAL A 78 -2.99 -6.95 0.76
CA VAL A 78 -4.40 -6.59 1.03
C VAL A 78 -5.12 -6.22 -0.25
N GLY A 79 -4.52 -5.35 -1.07
CA GLY A 79 -5.09 -4.92 -2.35
C GLY A 79 -5.31 -6.09 -3.30
N SER A 80 -4.33 -6.99 -3.41
CA SER A 80 -4.42 -8.19 -4.23
C SER A 80 -5.49 -9.16 -3.72
N ALA A 81 -5.57 -9.40 -2.40
CA ALA A 81 -6.59 -10.25 -1.79
C ALA A 81 -8.01 -9.70 -2.02
N VAL A 82 -8.17 -8.39 -1.87
CA VAL A 82 -9.44 -7.70 -2.07
C VAL A 82 -9.84 -7.68 -3.54
N TYR A 83 -8.88 -7.46 -4.45
CA TYR A 83 -9.14 -7.47 -5.90
C TYR A 83 -9.45 -8.89 -6.40
N ALA A 84 -8.77 -9.91 -5.88
CA ALA A 84 -9.06 -11.31 -6.16
C ALA A 84 -10.44 -11.74 -5.64
N GLN A 85 -10.84 -11.23 -4.46
CA GLN A 85 -12.19 -11.43 -3.93
C GLN A 85 -13.24 -10.61 -4.70
N ALA A 86 -12.85 -9.50 -5.32
CA ALA A 86 -13.66 -8.63 -6.17
C ALA A 86 -13.59 -9.01 -7.66
N GLY A 87 -13.44 -10.30 -8.00
CA GLY A 87 -13.49 -10.85 -9.35
C GLY A 87 -14.80 -10.57 -10.09
N GLY A 88 -15.01 -9.30 -10.44
CA GLY A 88 -16.24 -8.71 -10.95
C GLY A 88 -16.35 -7.25 -10.50
N SER A 89 -15.89 -6.34 -11.35
CA SER A 89 -16.14 -4.89 -11.32
C SER A 89 -15.08 -3.99 -10.67
N THR A 90 -14.15 -3.58 -11.53
CA THR A 90 -13.67 -2.20 -11.76
C THR A 90 -13.85 -1.19 -10.63
N SER A 91 -12.74 -0.79 -10.00
CA SER A 91 -12.39 0.62 -9.69
C SER A 91 -11.05 0.69 -8.94
N THR A 92 -10.00 1.04 -9.66
CA THR A 92 -8.74 1.56 -9.10
C THR A 92 -8.92 3.02 -8.71
N PRO A 93 -8.74 3.44 -7.45
CA PRO A 93 -8.52 4.85 -7.15
C PRO A 93 -7.02 5.12 -7.17
N ASN A 94 -6.59 5.78 -8.25
CA ASN A 94 -5.42 6.65 -8.30
C ASN A 94 -4.03 5.99 -8.13
N GLY A 95 -3.45 5.59 -9.26
CA GLY A 95 -2.01 5.40 -9.41
C GLY A 95 -1.58 5.96 -10.76
N THR A 96 -0.96 7.14 -10.75
CA THR A 96 -0.28 7.72 -11.92
C THR A 96 0.80 6.76 -12.40
N ALA A 97 0.48 5.93 -13.39
CA ALA A 97 1.44 5.28 -14.25
C ALA A 97 1.17 5.75 -15.69
N THR A 98 1.97 6.73 -16.13
CA THR A 98 2.13 7.02 -17.54
C THR A 98 2.74 5.80 -18.21
N SER A 99 1.96 5.13 -19.06
CA SER A 99 2.49 4.33 -20.17
C SER A 99 1.60 4.54 -21.38
N THR A 100 1.99 5.49 -22.21
CA THR A 100 1.60 5.51 -23.61
C THR A 100 2.31 4.36 -24.31
N ALA A 101 1.60 3.29 -24.65
CA ALA A 101 1.93 2.43 -25.79
C ALA A 101 0.66 1.67 -26.22
N SER A 102 0.21 1.97 -27.42
CA SER A 102 -0.80 1.25 -28.18
C SER A 102 -0.53 -0.26 -28.25
N GLY A 103 -1.58 -1.06 -28.18
CA GLY A 103 -1.53 -2.49 -28.45
C GLY A 103 -2.90 -3.12 -28.22
N SER A 104 -3.72 -3.14 -29.26
CA SER A 104 -4.92 -3.98 -29.35
C SER A 104 -4.57 -5.47 -29.23
N SER A 105 -5.61 -6.27 -28.96
CA SER A 105 -5.67 -7.74 -29.06
C SER A 105 -5.16 -8.46 -27.81
N ASP A 106 -6.00 -9.18 -27.07
CA ASP A 106 -6.53 -10.52 -27.41
C ASP A 106 -5.95 -11.48 -26.38
N ASP A 107 -6.53 -11.49 -25.18
CA ASP A 107 -6.39 -12.60 -24.24
C ASP A 107 -7.79 -13.20 -24.06
N VAL A 108 -8.25 -13.79 -25.15
CA VAL A 108 -9.35 -14.76 -25.14
C VAL A 108 -8.84 -15.96 -24.36
N ILE A 109 -9.65 -16.38 -23.40
CA ILE A 109 -9.45 -17.58 -22.60
C ILE A 109 -9.29 -18.77 -23.55
N ASP A 110 -8.06 -19.28 -23.67
CA ASP A 110 -7.76 -20.55 -24.30
C ASP A 110 -8.33 -21.66 -23.42
N ALA A 111 -9.61 -21.97 -23.67
CA ALA A 111 -10.31 -23.10 -23.10
C ALA A 111 -9.88 -24.38 -23.81
N ASP A 112 -8.60 -24.74 -23.71
CA ASP A 112 -8.12 -26.08 -24.03
C ASP A 112 -8.10 -26.90 -22.74
N PHE A 113 -9.21 -27.58 -22.42
CA PHE A 113 -9.14 -28.93 -21.90
C PHE A 113 -10.47 -29.67 -22.03
N VAL A 114 -10.35 -30.93 -22.44
CA VAL A 114 -11.36 -32.01 -22.50
C VAL A 114 -12.14 -32.13 -23.81
N ASP A 115 -11.44 -32.62 -24.83
CA ASP A 115 -12.01 -33.64 -25.71
C ASP A 115 -12.47 -34.83 -24.86
N SER A 116 -13.76 -35.13 -24.92
CA SER A 116 -14.33 -36.39 -24.46
C SER A 116 -15.34 -36.85 -25.50
N LYS A 117 -14.82 -37.71 -26.38
CA LYS A 117 -15.50 -38.83 -27.06
C LYS A 117 -16.11 -38.56 -28.43
#